data_AF-A0A349K651-F1
#
_entry.id   AF-A0A349K651-F1
#
_cell.length_a   1.000
_cell.length_b   1.000
_cell.length_c   1.000
_cell.angle_alpha   90.00
_cell.angle_beta   90.00
_cell.angle_gamma   90.00
#
_symmetry.space_group_name_H-M   'P 1'
#
loop_
_entity.id
_entity.type
_entity.pdbx_description
1 polymer ?
#
loop_
_entity_poly.entity_id
_entity_poly.type
_entity_poly.pdbx_seq_one_letter_code
_entity_poly.pdbx_strand_id
1 'polypeptide(L)'
;RLSGDVAESLLKKNMRGRTVKLKLKRSDFTVVTRQKTISEKVQISSEIAEPALELLNLELENSHEKYRLIGVGVSGFATSENLQDEMQLRFEGL
;
A
#
# COMPACT_ATOMS: atom_id res chain seq x y z
N ARG A 1 -5.21 -12.90 -4.88
CA ARG A 1 -4.19 -13.71 -4.15
C ARG A 1 -3.35 -12.84 -3.21
N LEU A 2 -2.53 -11.89 -3.71
CA LEU A 2 -1.66 -11.04 -2.86
C LEU A 2 -2.41 -10.32 -1.72
N SER A 3 -3.56 -9.70 -2.02
CA SER A 3 -4.39 -9.05 -0.99
C SER A 3 -4.92 -10.02 0.07
N GLY A 4 -5.14 -11.29 -0.29
CA GLY A 4 -5.56 -12.34 0.63
C GLY A 4 -4.44 -12.73 1.60
N ASP A 5 -3.22 -12.91 1.08
CA ASP A 5 -2.04 -13.22 1.91
C ASP A 5 -1.75 -12.07 2.91
N VAL A 6 -1.95 -10.81 2.47
CA VAL A 6 -1.85 -9.63 3.34
C VAL A 6 -2.96 -9.62 4.38
N ALA A 7 -4.22 -9.83 3.99
CA ALA A 7 -5.36 -9.86 4.91
C ALA A 7 -5.19 -10.95 5.98
N GLU A 8 -4.75 -12.15 5.60
CA GLU A 8 -4.48 -13.23 6.54
C GLU A 8 -3.38 -12.84 7.54
N SER A 9 -2.33 -12.18 7.07
CA SER A 9 -1.24 -11.68 7.92
C SER A 9 -1.70 -10.60 8.89
N LEU A 10 -2.62 -9.71 8.46
CA LEU A 10 -3.22 -8.68 9.32
C LEU A 10 -4.12 -9.32 10.38
N LEU A 11 -4.93 -10.30 10.00
CA LEU A 11 -5.81 -11.03 10.91
C LEU A 11 -5.00 -11.78 11.98
N LYS A 12 -3.96 -12.53 11.58
CA LYS A 12 -3.08 -13.26 12.52
C LYS A 12 -2.41 -12.34 13.54
N LYS A 13 -2.16 -11.08 13.19
CA LYS A 13 -1.52 -10.08 14.04
C LYS A 13 -2.52 -9.17 14.75
N ASN A 14 -3.83 -9.37 14.55
CA ASN A 14 -4.90 -8.49 15.01
C ASN A 14 -4.64 -7.01 14.68
N MET A 15 -4.08 -6.75 13.49
CA MET A 15 -3.75 -5.40 13.03
C MET A 15 -4.73 -4.93 11.96
N ARG A 16 -4.93 -3.62 11.88
CA ARG A 16 -5.62 -2.95 10.78
C ARG A 16 -4.81 -1.76 10.33
N GLY A 17 -4.72 -1.53 9.02
CA GLY A 17 -4.00 -0.38 8.46
C GLY A 17 -4.93 0.53 7.69
N ARG A 18 -4.42 1.66 7.21
CA ARG A 18 -5.18 2.66 6.44
C ARG A 18 -4.61 2.95 5.07
N THR A 19 -3.35 2.58 4.84
CA THR A 19 -2.66 2.86 3.59
C THR A 19 -2.38 1.56 2.85
N VAL A 20 -2.93 1.41 1.65
CA VAL A 20 -2.61 0.32 0.73
C VAL A 20 -1.48 0.77 -0.20
N LYS A 21 -0.49 -0.11 -0.37
CA LYS A 21 0.71 0.13 -1.18
C LYS A 21 0.79 -0.90 -2.31
N LEU A 22 1.06 -0.40 -3.51
CA LEU A 22 1.39 -1.17 -4.69
C LEU A 22 2.87 -0.98 -5.02
N LYS A 23 3.61 -2.08 -5.11
CA LYS A 23 5.02 -2.09 -5.53
C LYS A 23 5.14 -2.81 -6.85
N LEU A 24 5.74 -2.16 -7.84
CA LEU A 24 5.94 -2.71 -9.17
C LEU A 24 7.44 -2.72 -9.47
N LYS A 25 7.98 -3.88 -9.84
CA LYS A 25 9.40 -4.02 -10.21
C LYS A 25 9.53 -4.20 -11.71
N ARG A 26 10.35 -3.36 -12.33
CA ARG A 26 10.70 -3.39 -13.75
C ARG A 26 11.86 -4.36 -14.02
N SER A 27 12.13 -4.64 -15.30
CA SER A 27 13.20 -5.54 -15.76
C SER A 27 14.61 -5.05 -15.45
N ASP A 28 14.79 -3.74 -15.31
CA ASP A 28 16.02 -3.06 -14.88
C ASP A 28 16.21 -3.06 -13.34
N PHE A 29 15.36 -3.79 -12.60
CA PHE A 29 15.33 -3.84 -11.14
C PHE A 29 14.81 -2.57 -10.44
N THR A 30 14.40 -1.54 -11.19
CA THR A 30 13.76 -0.33 -10.65
C THR A 30 12.43 -0.67 -10.00
N VAL A 31 12.16 -0.11 -8.82
CA VAL A 31 10.91 -0.30 -8.07
C VAL A 31 10.10 0.98 -8.08
N VAL A 32 8.91 0.91 -8.67
CA VAL A 32 7.90 1.97 -8.59
C VAL A 32 6.96 1.64 -7.43
N THR A 33 6.72 2.61 -6.56
CA THR A 33 5.76 2.47 -5.47
C THR A 33 4.63 3.47 -5.65
N ARG A 34 3.40 2.99 -5.54
CA ARG A 34 2.19 3.79 -5.45
C ARG A 34 1.46 3.45 -4.16
N GLN A 35 0.73 4.40 -3.62
CA GLN A 35 -0.01 4.18 -2.39
C GLN A 35 -1.28 5.01 -2.34
N LYS A 36 -2.29 4.49 -1.66
CA LYS A 36 -3.55 5.17 -1.39
C LYS A 36 -3.86 5.02 0.09
N THR A 37 -4.08 6.15 0.75
CA THR A 37 -4.57 6.18 2.13
C THR A 37 -6.08 6.32 2.10
N ILE A 38 -6.77 5.47 2.83
CA ILE A 38 -8.23 5.41 2.95
C ILE A 38 -8.58 5.79 4.39
N SER A 39 -9.70 6.49 4.57
CA SER A 39 -10.15 6.93 5.90
C SER A 39 -10.51 5.75 6.81
N GLU A 40 -11.05 4.69 6.23
CA GLU A 40 -11.42 3.47 6.95
C GLU A 40 -10.24 2.51 7.05
N LYS A 41 -10.16 1.81 8.19
CA LYS A 41 -9.11 0.83 8.44
C LYS A 41 -9.41 -0.44 7.66
N VAL A 42 -8.47 -0.85 6.80
CA VAL A 42 -8.54 -2.07 6.01
C VAL A 42 -7.99 -3.28 6.77
N GLN A 43 -8.68 -4.41 6.67
CA GLN A 43 -8.24 -5.69 7.23
C GLN A 43 -8.57 -6.89 6.33
N ILE A 44 -9.62 -6.80 5.50
CA ILE A 44 -10.04 -7.91 4.65
C ILE A 44 -9.51 -7.78 3.22
N SER A 45 -9.49 -8.90 2.48
CA SER A 45 -8.85 -8.96 1.16
C SER A 45 -9.50 -8.02 0.13
N SER A 46 -10.81 -7.82 0.16
CA SER A 46 -11.53 -6.96 -0.80
C SER A 46 -11.15 -5.49 -0.62
N GLU A 47 -11.17 -5.00 0.63
CA GLU A 47 -10.76 -3.64 1.01
C GLU A 47 -9.32 -3.31 0.62
N ILE A 48 -8.45 -4.32 0.50
CA ILE A 48 -7.07 -4.16 0.07
C ILE A 48 -6.94 -4.29 -1.45
N ALA A 49 -7.72 -5.18 -2.07
CA ALA A 49 -7.65 -5.45 -3.50
C ALA A 49 -8.17 -4.28 -4.35
N GLU A 50 -9.31 -3.70 -3.98
CA GLU A 50 -9.89 -2.57 -4.72
C GLU A 50 -8.92 -1.40 -4.90
N PRO A 51 -8.33 -0.81 -3.85
CA PRO A 51 -7.37 0.28 -4.00
C PRO A 51 -6.06 -0.18 -4.66
N ALA A 52 -5.63 -1.44 -4.48
CA ALA A 52 -4.44 -1.94 -5.17
C ALA A 52 -4.65 -2.04 -6.68
N LEU A 53 -5.85 -2.44 -7.13
CA LEU A 53 -6.23 -2.49 -8.54
C LEU A 53 -6.36 -1.09 -9.14
N GLU A 54 -6.95 -0.15 -8.40
CA GLU A 54 -7.04 1.25 -8.83
C GLU A 54 -5.65 1.86 -9.05
N LEU A 55 -4.73 1.67 -8.10
CA LEU A 55 -3.34 2.12 -8.24
C LEU A 55 -2.62 1.46 -9.42
N LEU A 56 -2.95 0.20 -9.72
CA LEU A 56 -2.37 -0.53 -10.84
C LEU A 56 -2.88 0.03 -12.16
N ASN A 57 -4.20 0.20 -12.30
CA ASN A 57 -4.82 0.74 -13.50
C ASN A 57 -4.28 2.14 -13.80
N LEU A 58 -4.21 3.01 -12.78
CA LEU A 58 -3.63 4.34 -12.93
C LEU A 58 -2.17 4.29 -13.39
N GLU A 59 -1.36 3.37 -12.87
CA GLU A 59 0.03 3.24 -13.33
C GLU A 59 0.13 2.73 -14.77
N LEU A 60 -0.73 1.78 -15.17
CA LEU A 60 -0.75 1.23 -16.53
C LEU A 60 -1.27 2.25 -17.56
N GLU A 61 -2.18 3.14 -17.17
CA GLU A 61 -2.66 4.24 -18.00
C GLU A 61 -1.56 5.30 -18.23
N ASN A 62 -0.78 5.60 -17.19
CA ASN A 62 0.28 6.61 -17.24
C ASN A 62 1.61 6.08 -17.80
N SER A 63 1.75 4.76 -17.99
CA SER A 63 3.02 4.14 -18.33
C SER A 63 2.86 2.88 -19.18
N HIS A 64 3.57 2.84 -20.31
CA HIS A 64 3.65 1.67 -21.19
C HIS A 64 4.78 0.69 -20.78
N GLU A 65 5.23 0.78 -19.53
CA GLU A 65 6.39 0.07 -19.02
C GLU A 65 6.05 -1.38 -18.68
N LYS A 66 7.01 -2.28 -18.89
CA LYS A 66 6.86 -3.71 -18.57
C LYS A 66 7.29 -3.97 -17.13
N TYR A 67 6.35 -4.46 -16.33
CA TYR A 67 6.60 -4.90 -14.97
C TYR A 67 6.76 -6.42 -14.90
N ARG A 68 7.73 -6.88 -14.12
CA ARG A 68 8.00 -8.32 -13.90
C ARG A 68 7.51 -8.82 -12.55
N LEU A 69 7.37 -7.95 -11.56
CA LEU A 69 6.86 -8.29 -10.23
C LEU A 69 5.86 -7.24 -9.77
N ILE A 70 4.85 -7.71 -9.05
CA ILE A 70 3.84 -6.92 -8.37
C ILE A 70 3.77 -7.36 -6.92
N GLY A 71 3.70 -6.38 -6.01
CA GLY A 71 3.54 -6.59 -4.59
C GLY A 71 2.47 -5.68 -4.03
N VAL A 72 1.68 -6.20 -3.10
CA VAL A 72 0.66 -5.44 -2.36
C VAL A 72 1.05 -5.44 -0.89
N GLY A 73 0.85 -4.33 -0.21
CA GLY A 73 1.08 -4.22 1.23
C GLY A 73 0.14 -3.21 1.88
N VAL A 74 0.07 -3.28 3.21
CA VAL A 74 -0.71 -2.33 4.02
C VAL A 74 0.23 -1.65 5.02
N SER A 75 -0.05 -0.39 5.35
CA SER A 75 0.63 0.36 6.41
C SER A 75 -0.31 1.37 7.08
N GLY A 76 0.25 2.21 7.96
CA GLY A 76 -0.54 3.12 8.79
C GLY A 76 -1.36 2.35 9.82
N PHE A 77 -0.72 1.38 10.47
CA PHE A 77 -1.35 0.59 11.51
C PHE A 77 -1.59 1.45 12.74
N ALA A 78 -2.81 1.39 13.28
CA ALA A 78 -3.09 1.97 14.58
C ALA A 78 -2.58 1.01 15.66
N THR A 79 -1.34 1.21 16.10
CA THR A 79 -0.89 0.68 17.39
C THR A 79 -1.57 1.49 18.49
N SER A 80 -1.84 0.88 19.64
CA SER A 80 -2.27 1.58 20.86
C SER A 80 -1.33 2.74 21.27
N GLU A 81 -0.15 2.82 20.66
CA GLU A 81 0.91 3.81 20.92
C GLU A 81 1.15 4.80 19.76
N ASN A 82 0.51 4.62 18.59
CA ASN A 82 0.82 5.41 17.38
C ASN A 82 0.00 6.71 17.25
N LEU A 83 -0.25 7.41 18.36
CA LEU A 83 -0.76 8.80 18.32
C LEU A 83 0.37 9.83 18.13
N GLN A 84 1.64 9.41 18.10
CA GLN A 84 2.80 10.33 18.07
C GLN A 84 3.49 10.45 16.69
N ASP A 85 3.23 9.57 15.72
CA ASP A 85 3.94 9.55 14.43
C ASP A 85 3.31 10.42 13.32
N GLU A 86 2.24 11.18 13.59
CA GLU A 86 1.65 12.10 12.61
C GLU A 86 2.36 13.46 12.48
N MET A 87 3.41 13.72 13.27
CA MET A 87 4.23 14.93 13.15
C MET A 87 5.59 14.65 12.50
N GLN A 88 5.60 14.23 11.24
CA GLN A 88 6.75 14.52 10.37
C GLN A 88 6.30 15.36 9.18
N LEU A 89 6.02 16.64 9.48
CA LEU A 89 6.03 17.70 8.49
C LEU A 89 7.43 17.73 7.85
N ARG A 90 7.52 17.28 6.60
CA ARG A 90 8.68 17.56 5.75
C ARG A 90 8.66 19.07 5.47
N PHE A 91 9.47 19.83 6.20
CA PHE A 91 9.95 21.11 5.69
C PHE A 91 11.15 20.81 4.80
N GLU A 92 10.94 20.85 3.48
CA GLU A 92 12.05 21.15 2.58
C GLU A 92 12.31 22.66 2.68
N GLY A 93 13.55 22.99 3.03
CA GLY A 93 13.96 24.36 3.27
C GLY A 93 13.78 25.25 2.03
N LEU A 94 13.28 26.45 2.31
CA LEU A 94 13.59 27.68 1.59
C LEU A 94 14.12 28.68 2.61
#